data_AF-A0A950IFQ9-F1
#
_entry.id   AF-A0A950IFQ9-F1
#
_cell.length_a   1.000
_cell.length_b   1.000
_cell.length_c   1.000
_cell.angle_alpha   90.00
_cell.angle_beta   90.00
_cell.angle_gamma   90.00
#
_symmetry.space_group_name_H-M   'P 1'
#
loop_
_entity.id
_entity.type
_entity.pdbx_description
1 polymer ?
#
loop_
_entity_poly.entity_id
_entity_poly.type
_entity_poly.pdbx_seq_one_letter_code
_entity_poly.pdbx_strand_id
1 'polypeptide(L)' 'RDVTQAWARYFYETYPAVGGLLYANAHNGEDALALFERVRPVIDRARQVVIRLARPDMEERLLRIAARTGMIVV' A
#
# COMPACT_ATOMS: atom_id res chain seq x y z
N ARG A 1 3.25 -25.97 6.57
CA ARG A 1 4.01 -24.82 7.12
C ARG A 1 5.45 -24.85 6.63
N ASP A 2 6.11 -26.02 6.67
CA ASP A 2 7.52 -26.18 6.27
C ASP A 2 7.78 -25.89 4.79
N VAL A 3 6.91 -26.36 3.89
CA VAL A 3 7.03 -26.06 2.44
C VAL A 3 6.94 -24.56 2.15
N THR A 4 6.01 -23.86 2.80
CA THR A 4 5.84 -22.41 2.64
C THR A 4 7.07 -21.64 3.11
N GLN A 5 7.66 -22.03 4.25
CA GLN A 5 8.88 -21.40 4.76
C GLN A 5 10.11 -21.71 3.92
N ALA A 6 10.25 -22.97 3.46
CA ALA A 6 11.34 -23.37 2.58
C ALA A 6 11.28 -22.64 1.23
N TRP A 7 10.08 -22.54 0.65
CA TRP A 7 9.85 -21.77 -0.57
C TRP A 7 10.16 -20.28 -0.38
N ALA A 8 9.69 -19.68 0.73
CA ALA A 8 9.97 -18.28 1.01
C ALA A 8 11.47 -18.03 1.14
N ARG A 9 12.21 -18.90 1.85
CA ARG A 9 13.67 -18.79 1.97
C ARG A 9 14.36 -18.89 0.61
N TYR A 10 14.04 -19.92 -0.17
CA TYR A 10 14.58 -20.10 -1.52
C TYR A 10 14.33 -18.87 -2.41
N PHE A 11 13.13 -18.33 -2.39
CA PHE A 11 12.79 -17.12 -3.15
C PHE A 11 13.61 -15.92 -2.69
N TYR A 12 13.74 -15.74 -1.36
CA TYR A 12 14.51 -14.63 -0.78
C TYR A 12 15.99 -14.65 -1.19
N GLU A 13 16.59 -15.84 -1.20
CA GLU A 13 17.98 -16.07 -1.59
C GLU A 13 18.19 -15.96 -3.11
N THR A 14 17.27 -16.51 -3.90
CA THR A 14 17.36 -16.52 -5.38
C THR A 14 17.15 -15.13 -5.97
N TYR A 15 16.26 -14.33 -5.38
CA TYR A 15 15.86 -13.02 -5.88
C TYR A 15 16.12 -11.92 -4.84
N PRO A 16 17.39 -11.61 -4.53
CA PRO A 16 17.75 -10.65 -3.48
C PRO A 16 17.29 -9.23 -3.83
N ALA A 17 17.30 -8.88 -5.11
CA ALA A 17 16.93 -7.56 -5.62
C ALA A 17 15.41 -7.33 -5.74
N VAL A 18 14.59 -8.38 -5.62
CA VAL A 18 13.12 -8.23 -5.72
C VAL A 18 12.58 -7.67 -4.41
N GLY A 19 12.03 -6.46 -4.47
CA GLY A 19 11.50 -5.74 -3.32
C GLY A 19 10.02 -5.97 -3.04
N GLY A 20 9.28 -6.54 -3.99
CA GLY A 20 7.84 -6.77 -3.87
C GLY A 20 7.24 -7.43 -5.10
N LEU A 21 5.93 -7.64 -5.07
CA LEU A 21 5.14 -8.27 -6.13
C LEU A 21 4.02 -7.33 -6.56
N LEU A 22 3.91 -7.07 -7.86
CA LEU A 22 2.76 -6.43 -8.49
C LEU A 22 1.76 -7.51 -8.89
N TYR A 23 0.51 -7.38 -8.48
CA TYR A 23 -0.54 -8.36 -8.77
C TYR A 23 -1.90 -7.68 -8.96
N ALA A 24 -2.78 -8.29 -9.75
CA ALA A 24 -4.13 -7.79 -9.93
C ALA A 24 -4.94 -7.98 -8.63
N ASN A 25 -5.47 -6.89 -8.07
CA ASN A 25 -6.30 -6.94 -6.88
C ASN A 25 -7.69 -7.50 -7.21
N ALA A 26 -8.10 -8.54 -6.49
CA ALA A 26 -9.42 -9.15 -6.66
C ALA A 26 -10.58 -8.26 -6.17
N HIS A 27 -10.32 -7.25 -5.35
CA HIS A 27 -11.38 -6.48 -4.67
C HIS A 27 -11.87 -5.25 -5.42
N ASN A 28 -10.99 -4.59 -6.18
CA ASN A 28 -11.33 -3.34 -6.87
C ASN A 28 -10.89 -3.29 -8.34
N GLY A 29 -10.28 -4.38 -8.85
CA GLY A 29 -9.81 -4.45 -10.24
C GLY A 29 -8.58 -3.58 -10.53
N GLU A 30 -7.96 -2.97 -9.52
CA GLU A 30 -6.72 -2.21 -9.66
C GLU A 30 -5.50 -3.09 -9.37
N ASP A 31 -4.32 -2.69 -9.85
CA ASP A 31 -3.09 -3.38 -9.46
C ASP A 31 -2.74 -3.07 -7.99
N ALA A 32 -2.30 -4.09 -7.26
CA ALA A 32 -1.80 -4.00 -5.91
C ALA A 32 -0.32 -4.38 -5.84
N LEU A 33 0.40 -3.74 -4.91
CA LEU A 33 1.82 -3.98 -4.67
C LEU A 33 2.02 -4.55 -3.26
N ALA A 34 2.50 -5.79 -3.17
CA ALA A 34 2.94 -6.39 -1.91
C ALA A 34 4.44 -6.16 -1.74
N LEU A 35 4.84 -5.39 -0.73
CA LEU A 35 6.24 -5.10 -0.44
C LEU A 35 6.80 -6.05 0.62
N PHE A 36 8.03 -6.53 0.42
CA PHE A 36 8.72 -7.36 1.41
C PHE A 36 9.36 -6.51 2.51
N GLU A 37 9.51 -7.05 3.71
CA GLU A 37 10.15 -6.34 4.84
C GLU A 37 11.53 -5.75 4.48
N ARG A 38 12.29 -6.42 3.61
CA ARG A 38 13.63 -5.97 3.20
C ARG A 38 13.66 -4.60 2.50
N VAL A 39 12.54 -4.14 1.91
CA VAL A 39 12.49 -2.79 1.31
C VAL A 39 12.21 -1.70 2.34
N ARG A 40 12.04 -2.05 3.62
CA ARG A 40 11.81 -1.07 4.69
C ARG A 40 12.80 0.10 4.68
N PRO A 41 14.13 -0.09 4.51
CA PRO A 41 15.06 1.04 4.47
C PRO A 41 14.82 2.00 3.30
N VAL A 42 14.27 1.52 2.18
CA VAL A 42 13.90 2.36 1.03
C VAL A 42 12.66 3.18 1.35
N ILE A 43 11.66 2.55 1.99
CA ILE A 43 10.42 3.20 2.41
C ILE A 43 10.71 4.29 3.46
N ASP A 44 11.56 4.00 4.44
CA ASP A 44 11.90 4.94 5.51
C ASP A 44 12.68 6.17 4.99
N ARG A 45 13.43 6.01 3.90
CA ARG A 45 14.14 7.11 3.21
C ARG A 45 13.28 7.86 2.22
N ALA A 46 12.13 7.31 1.83
CA ALA A 46 11.23 7.99 0.92
C ALA A 46 10.75 9.28 1.56
N ARG A 47 10.66 10.35 0.77
CA ARG A 47 10.09 11.62 1.25
C ARG A 47 8.61 11.39 1.58
N GLN A 48 8.30 11.32 2.87
CA GLN A 48 6.93 11.18 3.33
C GLN A 48 6.27 12.56 3.37
N VAL A 49 5.09 12.69 2.77
CA VAL A 49 4.24 13.87 2.92
C VAL A 49 3.08 13.46 3.81
N VAL A 50 3.10 13.92 5.05
CA VAL A 50 2.00 13.71 5.99
C VAL A 50 0.97 14.81 5.73
N ILE A 51 -0.16 14.44 5.14
CA ILE A 51 -1.31 15.33 4.95
C ILE A 51 -2.27 15.07 6.10
N ARG A 52 -2.46 16.05 6.99
CA ARG A 52 -3.50 15.96 8.03
C ARG A 52 -4.88 16.01 7.38
N LEU A 53 -5.77 15.12 7.79
CA LEU A 53 -7.17 15.14 7.35
C LEU A 53 -7.87 16.44 7.74
N ALA A 54 -7.50 17.05 8.87
CA ALA A 54 -8.03 18.33 9.36
C ALA A 54 -7.50 19.57 8.61
N ARG A 55 -6.87 19.42 7.44
CA ARG A 55 -6.46 20.59 6.67
C ARG A 55 -7.70 21.28 6.07
N PRO A 56 -7.79 22.63 6.11
CA PRO A 56 -8.95 23.36 5.60
C PRO A 56 -9.26 23.10 4.11
N ASP A 57 -8.22 22.86 3.30
CA ASP A 57 -8.34 22.55 1.87
C ASP A 57 -8.83 21.12 1.58
N MET A 58 -8.82 20.23 2.58
CA MET A 58 -9.30 18.85 2.46
C MET A 58 -10.78 18.72 2.78
N GLU A 59 -11.32 19.52 3.70
CA GLU A 59 -12.71 19.43 4.17
C GLU A 59 -13.71 19.55 3.01
N GLU A 60 -13.58 20.60 2.19
CA GLU A 60 -14.45 20.81 1.03
C GLU A 60 -14.36 19.64 0.04
N ARG A 61 -13.16 19.08 -0.15
CA ARG A 61 -12.94 17.95 -1.05
C ARG A 61 -13.55 16.66 -0.52
N LEU A 62 -13.47 16.42 0.79
CA LEU A 62 -14.07 15.27 1.46
C LEU A 62 -15.60 15.36 1.43
N LEU A 63 -16.18 16.53 1.74
CA LEU A 63 -17.62 16.76 1.67
C LEU A 63 -18.17 16.57 0.25
N ARG A 64 -17.47 17.06 -0.78
CA ARG A 64 -17.85 16.82 -2.19
C ARG A 64 -17.85 15.33 -2.55
N ILE A 65 -16.84 14.59 -2.11
CA ILE A 65 -16.77 13.14 -2.36
C ILE A 65 -17.93 12.44 -1.64
N ALA A 66 -18.16 12.76 -0.37
CA ALA A 66 -19.21 12.17 0.44
C ALA A 66 -20.61 12.39 -0.17
N ALA A 67 -20.90 13.62 -0.61
CA ALA A 67 -22.15 13.94 -1.31
C ALA A 67 -22.32 13.12 -2.60
N ARG A 68 -21.25 12.93 -3.38
CA ARG A 68 -21.28 12.13 -4.62
C ARG A 68 -21.48 10.64 -4.35
N THR A 69 -20.96 10.12 -3.24
CA THR A 69 -21.02 8.69 -2.89
C THR A 69 -22.17 8.34 -1.95
N GLY A 70 -22.99 9.31 -1.54
CA GLY A 70 -24.07 9.11 -0.56
C GLY A 70 -23.56 8.79 0.85
N MET A 71 -22.32 9.18 1.17
CA MET A 71 -21.72 9.00 2.50
C MET A 71 -21.95 10.24 3.36
N ILE A 72 -22.00 10.06 4.67
CA ILE A 72 -22.08 11.15 5.65
C ILE A 72 -20.70 11.27 6.32
N VAL A 73 -20.15 12.49 6.35
CA VAL A 73 -18.95 12.82 7.13
C VAL A 73 -19.44 13.34 8.48
N VAL A 74 -19.08 12.65 9.57
CA VAL A 74 -19.46 12.98 10.96
C VAL A 74 -18.23 13.38 11.76
#